data_AF-A0A1S1GQP0-F1
#
_entry.id   AF-A0A1S1GQP0-F1
#
_cell.length_a   1.000
_cell.length_b   1.000
_cell.length_c   1.000
_cell.angle_alpha   90.00
_cell.angle_beta   90.00
_cell.angle_gamma   90.00
#
_symmetry.space_group_name_H-M   'P 1'
#
loop_
_entity.id
_entity.type
_entity.pdbx_description
1 polymer ?
#
loop_
_entity_poly.entity_id
_entity_poly.type
_entity_poly.pdbx_seq_one_letter_code
_entity_poly.pdbx_strand_id
1 'polypeptide(L)' 'MHIRDAYGHKVMVVLISQKVLIGKVTDYENPLETDTGNYDMDLETDIGIYSIDESEIKSIKLIS' A
#
# COMPACT_ATOMS: atom_id res chain seq x y z
N MET A 1 9.57 3.75 -1.48
CA MET A 1 8.64 4.86 -1.17
C MET A 1 7.90 4.51 0.10
N HIS A 2 7.41 5.49 0.84
CA HIS A 2 6.45 5.26 1.93
C HIS A 2 5.02 5.29 1.39
N ILE A 3 4.05 4.77 2.17
CA ILE A 3 2.63 4.75 1.80
C ILE A 3 2.11 6.14 1.43
N ARG A 4 2.38 7.15 2.27
CA ARG A 4 1.96 8.54 2.02
C ARG A 4 2.48 9.12 0.69
N ASP A 5 3.66 8.69 0.25
CA ASP A 5 4.27 9.16 -1.00
C ASP A 5 3.67 8.43 -2.21
N ALA A 6 3.05 7.27 -1.98
CA ALA A 6 2.46 6.43 -3.01
C ALA A 6 1.02 6.81 -3.34
N TYR A 7 0.35 7.59 -2.47
CA TYR A 7 -1.03 8.05 -2.68
C TYR A 7 -1.22 8.68 -4.06
N GLY A 8 -2.26 8.25 -4.77
CA GLY A 8 -2.60 8.72 -6.12
C GLY A 8 -1.79 8.08 -7.26
N HIS A 9 -0.77 7.29 -6.96
CA HIS A 9 0.14 6.72 -7.97
C HIS A 9 -0.12 5.24 -8.21
N LYS A 10 0.22 4.78 -9.42
CA LYS A 10 0.29 3.35 -9.73
C LYS A 10 1.62 2.80 -9.26
N VAL A 11 1.57 1.77 -8.41
CA VAL A 11 2.74 1.20 -7.74
C VAL A 11 2.77 -0.33 -7.86
N MET A 12 3.98 -0.87 -7.75
CA MET A 12 4.22 -2.28 -7.46
C MET A 12 4.60 -2.39 -5.98
N VAL A 13 3.87 -3.23 -5.26
CA VAL A 13 4.04 -3.49 -3.82
C VAL A 13 4.53 -4.91 -3.65
N VAL A 14 5.66 -5.08 -2.97
CA VAL A 14 6.17 -6.39 -2.57
C VAL A 14 5.90 -6.54 -1.08
N LEU A 15 5.16 -7.56 -0.69
CA LEU A 15 4.89 -7.88 0.71
C LEU A 15 6.03 -8.72 1.31
N ILE A 16 6.13 -8.75 2.64
CA ILE A 16 7.08 -9.62 3.36
C ILE A 16 6.83 -11.11 3.04
N SER A 17 5.57 -11.47 2.78
CA SER A 17 5.16 -12.81 2.30
C SER A 17 5.65 -13.15 0.89
N GLN A 18 6.39 -12.26 0.22
CA GLN A 18 6.83 -12.34 -1.18
C GLN A 18 5.71 -12.24 -2.22
N LYS A 19 4.45 -12.03 -1.79
CA LYS A 19 3.36 -11.68 -2.70
C LYS A 19 3.64 -10.32 -3.34
N VAL A 20 3.38 -10.21 -4.64
CA VAL A 20 3.49 -8.97 -5.40
C VAL A 20 2.09 -8.51 -5.81
N LEU A 21 1.78 -7.25 -5.54
CA LEU A 21 0.53 -6.60 -5.94
C LEU A 21 0.86 -5.38 -6.81
N ILE A 22 0.06 -5.14 -7.83
CA ILE A 22 0.18 -3.98 -8.72
C ILE A 22 -1.17 -3.29 -8.77
N GLY A 23 -1.19 -2.01 -8.45
CA GLY A 23 -2.43 -1.25 -8.35
C GLY A 23 -2.19 0.24 -8.18
N LYS A 24 -3.27 1.00 -8.10
CA LYS A 24 -3.26 2.41 -7.76
C LYS A 24 -3.56 2.57 -6.27
N VAL A 25 -2.76 3.37 -5.57
CA VAL A 25 -3.08 3.73 -4.18
C VAL A 25 -4.19 4.78 -4.21
N THR A 26 -5.36 4.41 -3.69
CA THR A 26 -6.57 5.25 -3.73
C THR A 26 -6.86 5.93 -2.41
N ASP A 27 -6.34 5.40 -1.31
CA ASP A 27 -6.43 6.01 0.02
C ASP A 27 -5.25 5.60 0.91
N TYR A 28 -5.05 6.32 2.01
CA TYR A 28 -4.18 5.91 3.11
C TYR A 28 -4.64 6.47 4.45
N GLU A 29 -4.48 5.67 5.50
CA GLU A 29 -4.79 6.05 6.89
C GLU A 29 -3.51 6.30 7.66
N ASN A 30 -3.53 7.26 8.59
CA ASN A 30 -2.36 7.58 9.40
C ASN A 30 -2.31 6.72 10.69
N PRO A 31 -1.13 6.58 11.34
CA PRO A 31 -0.96 5.82 12.58
C PRO A 31 -1.91 6.13 13.75
N LEU A 32 -2.57 7.29 13.77
CA LEU A 32 -3.53 7.64 14.82
C LEU A 32 -4.94 7.14 14.53
N GLU A 33 -5.18 6.69 13.30
CA GLU A 33 -6.48 6.23 12.78
C GLU A 33 -6.54 4.71 12.64
N THR A 34 -5.40 4.01 12.71
CA THR A 34 -5.28 2.55 12.55
C THR A 34 -5.15 1.82 13.89
N ASP A 35 -5.59 0.57 13.94
CA ASP A 35 -5.49 -0.29 15.14
C ASP A 35 -4.04 -0.71 15.46
N THR A 36 -3.16 -0.70 14.45
CA THR A 36 -1.78 -1.16 14.56
C THR A 36 -0.79 -0.06 14.91
N GLY A 37 -1.18 1.20 14.75
CA GLY A 37 -0.28 2.35 14.85
C GLY A 37 0.67 2.48 13.65
N ASN A 38 0.38 1.81 12.53
CA ASN A 38 1.11 1.95 11.27
C ASN A 38 0.30 2.76 10.25
N TYR A 39 0.91 3.10 9.12
CA TYR A 39 0.15 3.54 7.97
C TYR A 39 -0.52 2.35 7.29
N ASP A 40 -1.77 2.52 6.89
CA ASP A 40 -2.47 1.56 6.03
C ASP A 40 -2.71 2.20 4.66
N MET A 41 -2.73 1.40 3.60
CA MET A 41 -3.07 1.87 2.26
C MET A 41 -4.15 1.03 1.61
N ASP A 42 -5.03 1.68 0.87
CA ASP A 42 -5.96 1.01 -0.04
C ASP A 42 -5.36 0.99 -1.45
N LEU A 43 -5.10 -0.23 -1.93
CA LEU A 43 -4.55 -0.51 -3.25
C LEU A 43 -5.64 -1.09 -4.16
N GLU A 44 -6.10 -0.29 -5.11
CA GLU A 44 -7.02 -0.72 -6.16
C GLU A 44 -6.25 -1.46 -7.27
N THR A 45 -6.55 -2.74 -7.44
CA THR A 45 -5.97 -3.63 -8.46
C THR A 45 -7.05 -4.07 -9.45
N ASP A 46 -6.63 -4.74 -10.54
CA ASP A 46 -7.57 -5.25 -11.55
C ASP A 46 -8.54 -6.33 -11.01
N ILE A 47 -8.26 -6.90 -9.83
CA ILE A 47 -9.07 -7.97 -9.19
C ILE A 47 -9.82 -7.49 -7.94
N GLY A 48 -9.63 -6.24 -7.52
CA GLY A 48 -10.27 -5.68 -6.33
C GLY A 48 -9.37 -4.74 -5.53
N ILE A 49 -9.91 -4.25 -4.42
CA ILE A 49 -9.22 -3.35 -3.47
C ILE A 49 -8.62 -4.18 -2.34
N TYR A 50 -7.36 -3.91 -2.01
CA TYR A 50 -6.64 -4.49 -0.88
C TYR A 50 -6.24 -3.39 0.09
N SER A 51 -6.66 -3.51 1.35
CA SER A 51 -6.10 -2.72 2.44
C SER A 51 -4.84 -3.42 2.96
N ILE A 52 -3.73 -2.69 3.10
CA ILE A 52 -2.40 -3.24 3.40
C ILE A 52 -1.72 -2.36 4.47
N ASP A 53 -1.35 -2.99 5.58
CA ASP A 53 -0.61 -2.33 6.67
C ASP A 53 0.89 -2.20 6.33
N GLU A 54 1.52 -1.08 6.70
CA GLU A 54 2.94 -0.80 6.40
C GLU A 54 3.89 -1.90 6.89
N SER A 55 3.58 -2.56 8.01
CA SER A 55 4.35 -3.67 8.56
C SER A 55 4.34 -4.93 7.69
N GLU A 56 3.37 -5.07 6.78
CA GLU A 56 3.32 -6.17 5.82
C GLU A 56 4.13 -5.88 4.55
N ILE A 57 4.55 -4.63 4.36
CA ILE A 57 5.20 -4.15 3.14
C ILE A 57 6.71 -4.32 3.24
N LYS A 58 7.28 -5.03 2.25
CA LYS A 58 8.73 -5.10 2.05
C LYS A 58 9.24 -3.93 1.22
N SER A 59 8.54 -3.56 0.15
CA SER A 59 8.89 -2.40 -0.67
C SER A 59 7.75 -1.90 -1.55
N ILE A 60 7.77 -0.60 -1.84
CA ILE A 60 6.89 0.08 -2.79
C ILE A 60 7.73 0.74 -3.87
N LYS A 61 7.38 0.49 -5.14
CA LYS A 61 8.03 1.05 -6.32
C LYS A 61 7.01 1.72 -7.24
N LEU A 62 7.25 2.98 -7.59
CA LEU A 62 6.51 3.69 -8.63
C LEU A 62 6.71 3.00 -9.98
N ILE A 63 5.63 2.83 -10.74
CA ILE A 63 5.69 2.24 -12.09
C ILE A 63 5.11 3.13 -13.19
N SER A 64 4.47 4.25 -12.83
CA SER A 64 4.11 5.36 -13.74
C SER A 64 3.92 6.65 -12.97
#